data_AF-A0A1G5X751-F1
#
_entry.id   AF-A0A1G5X751-F1
#
_cell.length_a   1.000
_cell.length_b   1.000
_cell.length_c   1.000
_cell.angle_alpha   90.00
_cell.angle_beta   90.00
_cell.angle_gamma   90.00
#
_symmetry.space_group_name_H-M   'P 1'
#
loop_
_entity.id
_entity.type
_entity.pdbx_description
1 polymer ?
#
loop_
_entity_poly.entity_id
_entity_poly.type
_entity_poly.pdbx_seq_one_letter_code
_entity_poly.pdbx_strand_id
1 'polypeptide(L)'
;MTLEPITITDKLGRTVELRSARVEDAEDLIQYLKVTCGETPYLIREPDEVTLTLEAEKNFLKSKIESERELMLLAFVDGKHVGNCAL
;
A
#
# COMPACT_ATOMS: atom_id res chain seq x y z
N MET A 1 13.98 1.31 4.19
CA MET A 1 14.71 0.22 3.53
C MET A 1 14.07 0.07 2.17
N THR A 2 14.86 -0.07 1.10
CA THR A 2 14.31 -0.14 -0.26
C THR A 2 14.58 -1.50 -0.86
N LEU A 3 13.56 -2.11 -1.44
CA LEU A 3 13.59 -3.42 -2.06
C LEU A 3 13.36 -3.24 -3.56
N GLU A 4 14.26 -3.78 -4.37
CA GLU A 4 14.14 -3.75 -5.83
C GLU A 4 12.90 -4.54 -6.28
N PRO A 5 12.17 -4.09 -7.32
CA PRO A 5 10.96 -4.77 -7.75
C PRO A 5 11.22 -6.26 -8.04
N ILE A 6 10.45 -7.12 -7.40
CA ILE A 6 10.45 -8.57 -7.66
C ILE A 6 9.12 -8.99 -8.26
N THR A 7 9.15 -10.05 -9.05
CA THR A 7 7.95 -10.60 -9.68
C THR A 7 7.70 -12.00 -9.17
N ILE A 8 6.46 -12.28 -8.77
CA ILE A 8 6.02 -13.61 -8.34
C ILE A 8 4.76 -14.02 -9.12
N THR A 9 4.45 -15.30 -9.14
CA THR A 9 3.18 -15.82 -9.69
C THR A 9 2.23 -16.16 -8.54
N ASP A 10 1.00 -15.65 -8.58
CA ASP A 10 0.01 -15.96 -7.56
C ASP A 10 -0.66 -17.34 -7.77
N LYS A 11 -1.59 -17.70 -6.88
CA LYS A 11 -2.33 -18.98 -6.95
C LYS A 11 -3.26 -19.10 -8.17
N LEU A 12 -3.58 -17.98 -8.83
CA LEU A 12 -4.41 -17.93 -10.03
C LEU A 12 -3.56 -17.85 -11.31
N GLY A 13 -2.23 -17.96 -11.20
CA GLY A 13 -1.31 -17.89 -12.34
C GLY A 13 -1.04 -16.46 -12.84
N ARG A 14 -1.41 -15.42 -12.07
CA ARG A 14 -1.19 -14.02 -12.45
C ARG A 14 0.19 -13.57 -12.00
N THR A 15 0.80 -12.70 -12.80
CA THR A 15 2.06 -12.04 -12.47
C THR A 15 1.79 -10.91 -11.47
N VAL A 16 2.43 -10.99 -10.30
CA VAL A 16 2.38 -9.97 -9.25
C VAL A 16 3.75 -9.31 -9.14
N GLU A 17 3.78 -8.00 -9.30
CA GLU A 17 4.96 -7.19 -9.00
C GLU A 17 4.90 -6.74 -7.53
N LEU A 18 5.96 -7.01 -6.78
CA LEU A 18 6.16 -6.51 -5.43
C LEU A 18 7.29 -5.49 -5.44
N ARG A 19 7.04 -4.28 -4.94
CA ARG A 19 8.06 -3.23 -4.85
C ARG A 19 7.86 -2.37 -3.61
N SER A 20 8.91 -1.68 -3.19
CA SER A 20 8.78 -0.65 -2.16
C SER A 20 7.82 0.45 -2.58
N ALA A 21 7.07 0.98 -1.61
CA ALA A 21 6.19 2.12 -1.81
C ALA A 21 7.01 3.38 -2.14
N ARG A 22 6.40 4.24 -2.95
CA ARG A 22 6.93 5.53 -3.37
C ARG A 22 5.95 6.63 -3.00
N VAL A 23 6.41 7.86 -2.94
CA VAL A 23 5.57 9.01 -2.55
C VAL A 23 4.39 9.21 -3.49
N GLU A 24 4.52 8.80 -4.75
CA GLU A 24 3.46 8.85 -5.75
C GLU A 24 2.30 7.88 -5.46
N ASP A 25 2.55 6.82 -4.69
CA ASP A 25 1.54 5.80 -4.36
C ASP A 25 0.57 6.25 -3.25
N ALA A 26 0.78 7.43 -2.67
CA ALA A 26 0.00 7.94 -1.53
C ALA A 26 -1.51 7.99 -1.81
N GLU A 27 -1.90 8.41 -3.02
CA GLU A 27 -3.32 8.51 -3.40
C GLU A 27 -3.95 7.12 -3.51
N ASP A 28 -3.28 6.19 -4.18
CA ASP A 28 -3.72 4.80 -4.33
C ASP A 28 -3.81 4.08 -2.98
N LEU A 29 -2.91 4.37 -2.04
CA LEU A 29 -2.93 3.82 -0.69
C LEU A 29 -4.12 4.30 0.13
N ILE A 30 -4.41 5.61 0.11
CA ILE A 30 -5.58 6.17 0.79
C ILE A 30 -6.86 5.57 0.20
N GLN A 31 -6.94 5.50 -1.13
CA GLN A 31 -8.11 4.95 -1.81
C GLN A 31 -8.31 3.48 -1.49
N TYR A 32 -7.23 2.69 -1.51
CA TYR A 32 -7.26 1.27 -1.15
C TYR A 32 -7.71 1.07 0.31
N LEU A 33 -7.21 1.88 1.25
CA LEU A 33 -7.63 1.83 2.65
C LEU A 33 -9.12 2.13 2.82
N LYS A 34 -9.65 3.15 2.14
CA LYS A 34 -11.09 3.47 2.18
C LYS A 34 -11.95 2.34 1.66
N VAL A 35 -11.57 1.74 0.53
CA VAL A 35 -12.31 0.63 -0.08
C VAL A 35 -12.29 -0.58 0.86
N THR A 36 -11.11 -0.98 1.34
CA THR A 36 -10.95 -2.15 2.21
C THR A 36 -11.68 -2.00 3.54
N CYS A 37 -11.64 -0.82 4.18
CA CYS A 37 -12.44 -0.51 5.37
C CYS A 37 -13.96 -0.74 5.16
N GLY A 38 -14.45 -0.63 3.93
CA GLY A 38 -15.87 -0.80 3.59
C GLY A 38 -16.26 -2.21 3.19
N GLU A 39 -15.31 -3.14 3.08
CA GLU A 39 -15.61 -4.51 2.66
C GLU A 39 -16.37 -5.30 3.73
N THR A 40 -16.13 -4.97 5.01
CA THR A 40 -16.74 -5.70 6.12
C THR A 40 -16.80 -4.87 7.41
N PRO A 41 -17.90 -4.94 8.17
CA PRO A 41 -18.06 -4.20 9.42
C PRO A 41 -17.20 -4.75 10.58
N TYR A 42 -16.42 -5.80 10.33
CA TYR A 42 -15.52 -6.39 11.34
C TYR A 42 -14.12 -5.75 11.36
N LEU A 43 -13.90 -4.70 10.57
CA LEU A 43 -12.64 -3.96 10.59
C LEU A 43 -12.59 -2.95 11.74
N ILE A 44 -11.37 -2.51 12.07
CA ILE A 44 -11.12 -1.58 13.18
C ILE A 44 -11.71 -0.19 12.90
N ARG A 45 -11.97 0.12 11.62
CA ARG A 45 -12.43 1.43 11.15
C ARG A 45 -13.42 1.28 10.01
N GLU A 46 -14.40 2.15 9.99
CA GLU A 46 -15.31 2.35 8.86
C GLU A 46 -14.68 3.28 7.79
N PRO A 47 -15.16 3.27 6.54
CA PRO A 47 -14.61 4.10 5.46
C PRO A 47 -14.63 5.60 5.73
N ASP A 48 -15.65 6.09 6.42
CA ASP A 48 -15.83 7.50 6.77
C ASP A 48 -14.88 7.97 7.88
N GLU A 49 -14.34 7.04 8.68
CA GLU A 49 -13.30 7.30 9.68
C GLU A 49 -11.90 7.44 9.05
N VAL A 50 -11.74 7.20 7.75
CA VAL A 50 -10.47 7.38 7.03
C VAL A 50 -10.28 8.86 6.67
N THR A 51 -9.82 9.64 7.65
CA THR A 51 -9.55 11.09 7.52
C THR A 51 -8.11 11.42 7.10
N LEU A 52 -7.39 10.45 6.53
CA LEU A 52 -6.01 10.63 6.07
C LEU A 52 -5.97 11.65 4.92
N THR A 53 -5.13 12.67 5.08
CA THR A 53 -4.87 13.64 4.02
C THR A 53 -3.74 13.15 3.12
N LEU A 54 -3.78 13.53 1.84
CA LEU A 54 -2.73 13.18 0.89
C LEU A 54 -1.35 13.67 1.36
N GLU A 55 -1.28 14.84 1.98
CA GLU A 55 -0.03 15.39 2.50
C GLU A 55 0.53 14.57 3.67
N ALA A 56 -0.34 14.18 4.62
CA ALA A 56 0.06 13.33 5.73
C ALA A 56 0.57 11.97 5.25
N GLU A 57 -0.11 11.36 4.28
CA GLU A 57 0.30 10.08 3.70
C GLU A 57 1.64 10.20 2.95
N LYS A 58 1.84 11.28 2.18
CA LYS A 58 3.13 11.54 1.52
C LYS A 58 4.27 11.68 2.54
N ASN A 59 4.02 12.36 3.66
CA ASN A 59 5.02 12.50 4.73
C ASN A 59 5.29 11.17 5.43
N PHE A 60 4.25 10.36 5.67
CA PHE A 60 4.39 9.00 6.19
C PHE A 60 5.25 8.13 5.26
N LEU A 61 4.94 8.10 3.97
CA LEU A 61 5.73 7.33 3.00
C LEU A 61 7.19 7.80 2.92
N LYS A 62 7.44 9.10 2.94
CA LYS A 62 8.81 9.64 3.01
C LYS A 62 9.56 9.11 4.24
N SER A 63 8.93 9.15 5.42
CA SER A 63 9.57 8.63 6.64
C SER A 63 9.88 7.12 6.56
N LYS A 64 9.01 6.33 5.91
CA LYS A 64 9.21 4.89 5.69
C LYS A 64 10.34 4.61 4.71
N ILE A 65 10.45 5.41 3.65
CA ILE A 65 11.52 5.31 2.65
C ILE A 65 12.88 5.66 3.26
N GLU A 66 12.94 6.73 4.06
CA GLU A 66 14.16 7.22 4.71
C GLU A 66 14.63 6.35 5.88
N SER A 67 13.72 5.59 6.51
CA SER A 67 14.06 4.70 7.63
C SER A 67 14.86 3.49 7.17
N GLU A 68 15.98 3.16 7.81
CA GLU A 68 16.75 1.94 7.49
C GLU A 68 16.10 0.64 7.97
N ARG A 69 15.10 0.72 8.86
CA ARG A 69 14.51 -0.44 9.55
C ARG A 69 13.05 -0.69 9.23
N GLU A 70 12.42 0.21 8.50
CA GLU A 70 11.02 0.09 8.11
C GLU A 70 10.90 -0.20 6.62
N LEU A 71 9.86 -0.94 6.26
CA LEU A 71 9.58 -1.31 4.88
C LEU A 71 8.08 -1.22 4.62
N MET A 72 7.70 -0.41 3.63
CA MET A 72 6.37 -0.42 3.04
C MET A 72 6.46 -1.09 1.68
N LEU A 73 5.82 -2.24 1.53
CA LEU A 73 5.78 -3.03 0.31
C LEU A 73 4.39 -2.97 -0.32
N LEU A 74 4.34 -2.77 -1.63
CA LEU A 74 3.11 -2.74 -2.42
C LEU A 74 3.11 -3.89 -3.43
N ALA A 75 1.93 -4.43 -3.69
CA ALA A 75 1.68 -5.46 -4.68
C ALA A 75 0.85 -4.90 -5.85
N PHE A 76 1.27 -5.22 -7.07
CA PHE A 76 0.59 -4.81 -8.30
C PHE A 76 0.29 -6.01 -9.19
N VAL A 77 -0.91 -6.02 -9.79
CA VAL A 77 -1.32 -6.95 -10.85
C VAL A 77 -1.85 -6.12 -12.00
N ASP A 78 -1.31 -6.33 -13.21
CA ASP A 78 -1.66 -5.56 -14.41
C ASP A 78 -1.56 -4.03 -14.20
N GLY A 79 -0.57 -3.59 -13.42
CA GLY A 79 -0.34 -2.18 -13.07
C GLY A 79 -1.29 -1.60 -12.02
N LYS A 80 -2.21 -2.40 -11.45
CA LYS A 80 -3.15 -1.96 -10.41
C LYS A 80 -2.66 -2.36 -9.03
N HIS A 81 -2.73 -1.44 -8.07
CA HIS A 81 -2.46 -1.72 -6.67
C HIS A 81 -3.50 -2.72 -6.11
N VAL A 82 -3.03 -3.85 -5.59
CA VAL A 82 -3.89 -4.93 -5.05
C VAL A 82 -3.61 -5.27 -3.59
N GLY A 83 -2.69 -4.56 -2.94
CA GLY A 83 -2.41 -4.74 -1.53
C GLY A 83 -1.09 -4.15 -1.08
N ASN A 84 -1.00 -3.90 0.23
CA ASN A 84 0.17 -3.33 0.87
C ASN A 84 0.54 -4.13 2.14
N CYS A 85 1.81 -4.05 2.54
CA CYS A 85 2.32 -4.62 3.78
C CYS A 85 3.36 -3.65 4.38
N ALA A 86 3.27 -3.41 5.69
CA ALA A 86 4.19 -2.54 6.41
C ALA A 86 4.91 -3.33 7.51
N LEU A 87 6.21 -3.11 7.65
CA LEU A 87 7.05 -3.55 8.76
C LEU A 87 7.65 -2.34 9.48
#